data_AF-A0AAW5QTJ2-F1
#
_entry.id   AF-A0AAW5QTJ2-F1
#
_cell.length_a   1.000
_cell.length_b   1.000
_cell.length_c   1.000
_cell.angle_alpha   90.00
_cell.angle_beta   90.00
_cell.angle_gamma   90.00
#
_symmetry.space_group_name_H-M   'P 1'
#
loop_
_entity.id
_entity.type
_entity.pdbx_description
1 polymer ?
#
loop_
_entity_poly.entity_id
_entity_poly.type
_entity_poly.pdbx_seq_one_letter_code
_entity_poly.pdbx_strand_id
1 'polypeptide(L)'
;MRSTSELVTDALSVLRAADVRVETNGSLGDWMLALPAQRVLPVRMKASASPPTPSALKKLVDAQRKKQRDVKLFLVVARATSHLTQLAHASAVHLLAVDERRLIVDGTDYSTTINQEPTPDHIPLRRRGRPPWIRWAIERLLLLSPQPLPQRILASHLHTTPQAVSKALKGHEYVEPVEGGWTVHRRQELLTRFLDEYPGPGGACTYWYGLDAPTGQITDARQLCRDMDVCCLQTGDIAADHYAPWRMPVTAALYMRELLDFVPAGFSVASREEYTFTATVPEDPTLWRTAAVLTDSTPEFVDPIIALHDVMHGEGTDALDAAEHLQDAILHGAVRR
;
A
#
# COMPACT_ATOMS: atom_id res chain seq x y z
N MET A 1 3.42 0.04 -19.12
CA MET A 1 4.44 -0.71 -18.34
C MET A 1 4.05 -0.63 -16.88
N ARG A 2 3.74 -1.77 -16.26
CA ARG A 2 3.31 -1.87 -14.86
C ARG A 2 4.33 -1.26 -13.89
N SER A 3 3.84 -0.64 -12.82
CA SER A 3 4.66 -0.25 -11.67
C SER A 3 5.11 -1.49 -10.88
N THR A 4 6.08 -1.33 -9.99
CA THR A 4 6.55 -2.45 -9.15
C THR A 4 5.45 -2.91 -8.18
N SER A 5 4.68 -1.97 -7.62
CA SER A 5 3.55 -2.25 -6.72
C SER A 5 2.39 -2.96 -7.41
N GLU A 6 2.05 -2.54 -8.63
CA GLU A 6 1.08 -3.26 -9.48
C GLU A 6 1.54 -4.69 -9.74
N LEU A 7 2.81 -4.85 -10.13
CA LEU A 7 3.36 -6.18 -10.41
C LEU A 7 3.35 -7.09 -9.17
N VAL A 8 3.55 -6.54 -7.97
CA VAL A 8 3.44 -7.29 -6.71
C VAL A 8 1.99 -7.64 -6.39
N THR A 9 1.06 -6.70 -6.58
CA THR A 9 -0.39 -6.93 -6.42
C THR A 9 -0.86 -8.08 -7.32
N ASP A 10 -0.51 -8.03 -8.61
CA ASP A 10 -0.86 -9.08 -9.56
C ASP A 10 -0.20 -10.41 -9.18
N ALA A 11 1.05 -10.37 -8.71
CA ALA A 11 1.75 -11.56 -8.25
C ALA A 11 1.06 -12.24 -7.08
N LEU A 12 0.57 -11.48 -6.10
CA LEU A 12 -0.20 -12.02 -4.98
C LEU A 12 -1.49 -12.69 -5.46
N SER A 13 -2.17 -12.09 -6.44
CA SER A 13 -3.34 -12.71 -7.08
C SER A 13 -2.99 -14.05 -7.76
N VAL A 14 -1.92 -14.09 -8.56
CA VAL A 14 -1.49 -15.31 -9.24
C VAL A 14 -1.04 -16.40 -8.24
N LEU A 15 -0.36 -16.03 -7.16
CA LEU A 15 0.05 -16.98 -6.12
C LEU A 15 -1.15 -17.60 -5.41
N ARG A 16 -2.15 -16.79 -5.04
CA ARG A 16 -3.38 -17.30 -4.45
C ARG A 16 -4.13 -18.25 -5.37
N ALA A 17 -4.20 -17.92 -6.66
CA ALA A 17 -4.80 -18.79 -7.66
C ALA A 17 -4.06 -20.14 -7.80
N ALA A 18 -2.77 -20.19 -7.43
CA ALA A 18 -1.98 -21.42 -7.38
C ALA A 18 -2.09 -22.18 -6.03
N ASP A 19 -2.99 -21.75 -5.14
CA ASP A 19 -3.10 -22.21 -3.74
C ASP A 19 -1.79 -21.99 -2.94
N VAL A 20 -1.11 -20.88 -3.24
CA VAL A 20 0.07 -20.42 -2.50
C VAL A 20 -0.31 -19.20 -1.65
N ARG A 21 -0.21 -19.35 -0.33
CA ARG A 21 -0.42 -18.23 0.61
C ARG A 21 0.88 -17.50 0.85
N VAL A 22 0.78 -16.19 1.04
CA VAL A 22 1.91 -15.31 1.27
C VAL A 22 1.69 -14.52 2.55
N GLU A 23 2.61 -14.67 3.47
CA GLU A 23 2.74 -13.80 4.64
C GLU A 23 4.05 -13.01 4.50
N THR A 24 4.06 -11.77 4.97
CA THR A 24 5.32 -11.01 5.07
C THR A 24 5.85 -11.09 6.49
N ASN A 25 7.17 -11.02 6.64
CA ASN A 25 7.80 -10.89 7.96
C ASN A 25 8.56 -9.56 8.02
N GLY A 26 7.91 -8.53 8.54
CA GLY A 26 8.47 -7.19 8.80
C GLY A 26 8.78 -6.33 7.57
N SER A 27 8.84 -6.88 6.34
CA SER A 27 8.97 -6.09 5.12
C SER A 27 8.33 -6.75 3.90
N LEU A 28 7.85 -5.93 2.96
CA LEU A 28 7.33 -6.38 1.66
C LEU A 28 8.31 -7.20 0.82
N GLY A 29 9.60 -7.21 1.14
CA GLY A 29 10.59 -8.02 0.44
C GLY A 29 10.86 -9.39 1.08
N ASP A 30 10.37 -9.63 2.30
CA ASP A 30 10.61 -10.86 3.07
C ASP A 30 9.31 -11.66 3.14
N TRP A 31 9.20 -12.69 2.31
CA TRP A 31 7.98 -13.47 2.14
C TRP A 31 8.14 -14.85 2.76
N MET A 32 7.07 -15.34 3.35
CA MET A 32 6.86 -16.72 3.71
C MET A 32 5.82 -17.31 2.76
N LEU A 33 6.24 -18.23 1.89
CA LEU A 33 5.35 -18.90 0.95
C LEU A 33 4.85 -20.21 1.59
N ALA A 34 3.55 -20.35 1.79
CA ALA A 34 2.93 -21.63 2.11
C ALA A 34 2.42 -22.26 0.80
N LEU A 35 3.13 -23.29 0.33
CA LEU A 35 2.85 -23.99 -0.93
C LEU A 35 1.80 -25.09 -0.73
N PRO A 36 1.18 -25.58 -1.83
CA PRO A 36 0.40 -26.81 -1.81
C PRO A 36 1.20 -27.96 -1.17
N ALA A 37 0.56 -28.74 -0.29
CA ALA A 37 1.17 -29.73 0.60
C ALA A 37 1.84 -29.20 1.89
N GLN A 38 1.42 -28.02 2.38
CA GLN A 38 1.82 -27.44 3.68
C GLN A 38 3.33 -27.17 3.83
N ARG A 39 4.05 -27.08 2.71
CA ARG A 39 5.47 -26.73 2.74
C ARG A 39 5.60 -25.21 2.85
N VAL A 40 6.21 -24.75 3.93
CA VAL A 40 6.47 -23.33 4.18
C VAL A 40 7.91 -23.00 3.78
N LEU A 41 8.09 -21.95 2.99
CA LEU A 41 9.39 -21.57 2.42
C LEU A 41 9.67 -20.07 2.58
N PRO A 42 10.70 -19.67 3.34
CA PRO A 42 11.12 -18.28 3.39
C PRO A 42 11.84 -17.89 2.11
N VAL A 43 11.44 -16.76 1.52
CA VAL A 43 12.05 -16.24 0.28
C VAL A 43 12.28 -14.73 0.37
N ARG A 44 13.29 -14.26 -0.37
CA ARG A 44 13.51 -12.82 -0.58
C ARG A 44 12.87 -12.41 -1.90
N MET A 45 11.75 -11.70 -1.85
CA MET A 45 11.05 -11.24 -3.04
C MET A 45 11.74 -10.02 -3.68
N LYS A 46 11.90 -10.06 -5.00
CA LYS A 46 12.21 -8.88 -5.82
C LYS A 46 11.33 -8.82 -7.06
N ALA A 47 10.55 -7.76 -7.15
CA ALA A 47 9.73 -7.44 -8.31
C ALA A 47 10.46 -6.50 -9.26
N SER A 48 10.33 -6.76 -10.57
CA SER A 48 10.87 -5.90 -11.61
C SER A 48 10.00 -5.94 -12.86
N ALA A 49 9.54 -4.76 -13.31
CA ALA A 49 8.75 -4.61 -14.53
C ALA A 49 9.47 -5.09 -15.80
N SER A 50 10.80 -5.16 -15.77
CA SER A 50 11.60 -5.77 -16.83
C SER A 50 12.54 -6.82 -16.24
N PRO A 51 12.71 -7.99 -16.88
CA PRO A 51 13.62 -9.02 -16.41
C PRO A 51 15.03 -8.48 -16.16
N PRO A 52 15.66 -8.79 -15.02
CA PRO A 52 17.04 -8.38 -14.77
C PRO A 52 17.97 -9.01 -15.80
N THR A 53 18.99 -8.26 -16.24
CA THR A 53 20.04 -8.81 -17.11
C THR A 53 20.81 -9.92 -16.39
N PRO A 54 21.44 -10.88 -17.11
CA PRO A 54 22.18 -11.97 -16.48
C PRO A 54 23.25 -11.51 -15.48
N SER A 55 23.95 -10.40 -15.77
CA SER A 55 24.97 -9.82 -14.90
C SER A 55 24.37 -9.17 -13.64
N ALA A 56 23.24 -8.47 -13.76
CA ALA A 56 22.50 -7.93 -12.63
C ALA A 56 21.93 -9.05 -11.75
N LEU A 57 21.39 -10.10 -12.37
CA LEU A 57 20.86 -11.27 -11.68
C LEU A 57 21.94 -12.00 -10.88
N LYS A 58 23.11 -12.25 -11.47
CA LYS A 58 24.24 -12.85 -10.75
C LYS A 58 24.62 -12.05 -9.51
N LYS A 59 24.72 -10.72 -9.64
CA LYS A 59 24.98 -9.83 -8.50
C LYS A 59 23.90 -9.94 -7.41
N LEU A 60 22.63 -10.02 -7.80
CA LEU A 60 21.51 -10.16 -6.85
C LEU A 60 21.57 -11.48 -6.10
N VAL A 61 21.79 -12.59 -6.80
CA VAL A 61 21.90 -13.93 -6.21
C VAL A 61 23.11 -14.02 -5.29
N ASP A 62 24.27 -13.53 -5.72
CA ASP A 62 25.50 -13.53 -4.92
C ASP A 62 25.34 -12.67 -3.66
N ALA A 63 24.73 -11.49 -3.78
CA ALA A 63 24.43 -10.62 -2.65
C ALA A 63 23.47 -11.28 -1.65
N GLN A 64 22.43 -11.97 -2.14
CA GLN A 64 21.49 -12.68 -1.29
C GLN A 64 22.16 -13.84 -0.56
N ARG A 65 22.95 -14.68 -1.26
CA ARG A 65 23.70 -15.79 -0.65
C ARG A 65 24.70 -15.32 0.42
N LYS A 66 25.31 -14.15 0.24
CA LYS A 66 26.19 -13.55 1.25
C LYS A 66 25.42 -13.11 2.49
N LYS A 67 24.20 -12.62 2.33
CA LYS A 67 23.35 -12.14 3.43
C LYS A 67 22.70 -13.29 4.19
N GLN A 68 22.08 -14.23 3.47
CA GLN A 68 21.35 -15.37 4.01
C GLN A 68 21.48 -16.55 3.04
N ARG A 69 22.31 -17.55 3.38
CA ARG A 69 22.60 -18.69 2.48
C ARG A 69 21.38 -19.56 2.22
N ASP A 70 20.50 -19.68 3.20
CA ASP A 70 19.36 -20.62 3.16
C ASP A 70 18.08 -19.99 2.56
N VAL A 71 18.09 -18.67 2.29
CA VAL A 71 16.94 -17.95 1.72
C VAL A 71 17.20 -17.62 0.25
N LYS A 72 16.46 -18.27 -0.65
CA LYS A 72 16.56 -18.05 -2.09
C LYS A 72 15.83 -16.77 -2.53
N LEU A 73 16.31 -16.21 -3.65
CA LEU A 73 15.67 -15.07 -4.29
C LEU A 73 14.42 -15.54 -5.02
N PHE A 74 13.28 -14.89 -4.76
CA PHE A 74 12.05 -15.05 -5.51
C PHE A 74 11.83 -13.85 -6.43
N LEU A 75 11.91 -14.10 -7.73
CA LEU A 75 11.79 -13.06 -8.74
C LEU A 75 10.36 -12.98 -9.24
N VAL A 76 9.78 -11.79 -9.13
CA VAL A 76 8.49 -11.46 -9.73
C VAL A 76 8.73 -10.58 -10.94
N VAL A 77 8.34 -11.05 -12.11
CA VAL A 77 8.50 -10.34 -13.39
C VAL A 77 7.19 -10.35 -14.17
N ALA A 78 6.98 -9.38 -15.04
CA ALA A 78 5.82 -9.41 -15.94
C ALA A 78 5.88 -10.64 -16.86
N ARG A 79 7.03 -10.85 -17.52
CA ARG A 79 7.29 -11.98 -18.44
C ARG A 79 8.62 -12.64 -18.14
N ALA A 80 8.70 -13.96 -18.29
CA ALA A 80 9.92 -14.71 -18.12
C ALA A 80 10.81 -14.58 -19.36
N THR A 81 12.13 -14.63 -19.15
CA THR A 81 13.08 -14.92 -20.22
C THR A 81 13.48 -16.38 -20.14
N SER A 82 13.88 -17.00 -21.26
CA SER A 82 14.35 -18.39 -21.27
C SER A 82 15.48 -18.64 -20.26
N HIS A 83 16.36 -17.66 -20.06
CA HIS A 83 17.44 -17.73 -19.06
C HIS A 83 16.91 -17.78 -17.63
N LEU A 84 15.90 -16.95 -17.29
CA LEU A 84 15.28 -16.98 -15.96
C LEU A 84 14.55 -18.31 -15.72
N THR A 85 13.82 -18.81 -16.71
CA THR A 85 13.11 -20.10 -16.62
C THR A 85 14.09 -21.25 -16.38
N GLN A 86 15.22 -21.28 -17.10
CA GLN A 86 16.27 -22.28 -16.89
C GLN A 86 16.86 -22.22 -15.48
N LEU A 87 17.15 -21.02 -14.96
CA LEU A 87 17.66 -20.85 -13.60
C LEU A 87 16.66 -21.26 -12.53
N ALA A 88 15.36 -21.03 -12.77
CA ALA A 88 14.30 -21.43 -11.87
C ALA A 88 14.15 -22.96 -11.81
N HIS A 89 14.17 -23.64 -12.96
CA HIS A 89 14.17 -25.11 -13.02
C HIS A 89 15.43 -25.72 -12.38
N ALA A 90 16.58 -25.07 -12.55
CA ALA A 90 17.82 -25.44 -11.86
C ALA A 90 17.82 -25.11 -10.35
N SER A 91 16.70 -24.62 -9.80
CA SER A 91 16.54 -24.26 -8.39
C SER A 91 17.53 -23.19 -7.88
N ALA A 92 18.10 -22.39 -8.78
CA ALA A 92 19.02 -21.32 -8.45
C ALA A 92 18.29 -20.08 -7.93
N VAL A 93 17.07 -19.86 -8.41
CA VAL A 93 16.11 -18.84 -7.97
C VAL A 93 14.70 -19.44 -7.98
N HIS A 94 13.75 -18.76 -7.36
CA HIS A 94 12.33 -18.98 -7.59
C HIS A 94 11.81 -17.92 -8.57
N LEU A 95 10.78 -18.25 -9.34
CA LEU A 95 10.27 -17.38 -10.39
C LEU A 95 8.74 -17.34 -10.39
N LEU A 96 8.19 -16.14 -10.52
CA LEU A 96 6.82 -15.87 -10.91
C LEU A 96 6.80 -14.90 -12.09
N ALA A 97 6.32 -15.39 -13.23
CA ALA A 97 6.03 -14.57 -14.40
C ALA A 97 4.52 -14.33 -14.49
N VAL A 98 4.11 -13.11 -14.18
CA VAL A 98 2.71 -12.76 -13.93
C VAL A 98 1.84 -12.88 -15.19
N ASP A 99 2.29 -12.33 -16.34
CA ASP A 99 1.54 -12.37 -17.60
C ASP A 99 1.38 -13.81 -18.12
N GLU A 100 2.37 -14.66 -17.81
CA GLU A 100 2.40 -16.06 -18.20
C GLU A 100 1.69 -16.96 -17.18
N ARG A 101 1.25 -16.40 -16.05
CA ARG A 101 0.77 -17.15 -14.87
C ARG A 101 1.67 -18.35 -14.57
N ARG A 102 2.99 -18.13 -14.61
CA ARG A 102 4.00 -19.19 -14.47
C ARG A 102 4.71 -19.09 -13.14
N LEU A 103 4.55 -20.11 -12.31
CA LEU A 103 5.19 -20.21 -11.00
C LEU A 103 6.16 -21.40 -10.96
N ILE A 104 7.44 -21.14 -10.67
CA ILE A 104 8.46 -22.18 -10.48
C ILE A 104 9.13 -21.99 -9.12
N VAL A 105 8.98 -22.98 -8.24
CA VAL A 105 9.54 -23.00 -6.88
C VAL A 105 10.30 -24.29 -6.65
N ASP A 106 11.55 -24.18 -6.19
CA ASP A 106 12.53 -25.29 -6.10
C ASP A 106 12.51 -26.20 -7.33
N GLY A 107 12.56 -25.59 -8.52
CA GLY A 107 12.59 -26.31 -9.80
C GLY A 107 11.27 -26.94 -10.23
N THR A 108 10.26 -26.97 -9.35
CA THR A 108 8.93 -27.51 -9.62
C THR A 108 8.03 -26.44 -10.21
N ASP A 109 7.35 -26.77 -11.30
CA ASP A 109 6.40 -25.90 -11.98
C ASP A 109 4.99 -26.09 -11.38
N TYR A 110 4.42 -25.02 -10.85
CA TYR A 110 3.09 -24.96 -10.23
C TYR A 110 2.07 -24.25 -11.15
N SER A 111 2.37 -24.07 -12.44
CA SER A 111 1.50 -23.30 -13.35
C SER A 111 0.16 -23.98 -13.67
N THR A 112 0.08 -25.31 -13.49
CA THR A 112 -1.12 -26.09 -13.81
C THR A 112 -2.28 -25.89 -12.84
N THR A 113 -2.05 -25.27 -11.67
CA THR A 113 -3.11 -24.97 -10.68
C THR A 113 -3.79 -23.63 -10.91
N ILE A 114 -3.29 -22.79 -11.81
CA ILE A 114 -3.77 -21.42 -11.98
C ILE A 114 -4.89 -21.37 -13.03
N ASN A 115 -6.14 -21.21 -12.60
CA ASN A 115 -7.27 -20.96 -13.51
C ASN A 115 -7.09 -19.66 -14.31
N GLN A 116 -7.55 -19.67 -15.57
CA GLN A 116 -7.43 -18.54 -16.50
C GLN A 116 -8.53 -17.52 -16.26
N GLU A 117 -8.21 -16.42 -15.56
CA GLU A 117 -8.99 -15.19 -15.63
C GLU A 117 -8.18 -14.08 -16.33
N PRO A 118 -8.84 -13.22 -17.13
CA PRO A 118 -8.17 -12.15 -17.86
C PRO A 118 -7.54 -11.13 -16.92
N THR A 119 -6.37 -10.61 -17.31
CA THR A 119 -5.69 -9.52 -16.61
C THR A 119 -6.31 -8.19 -17.05
N PRO A 120 -6.82 -7.33 -16.15
CA PRO A 120 -7.36 -6.03 -16.54
C PRO A 120 -6.27 -5.04 -16.98
N ASP A 121 -6.65 -4.11 -17.85
CA ASP A 121 -5.79 -3.03 -18.34
C ASP A 121 -5.54 -1.98 -17.26
N HIS A 122 -4.27 -1.66 -17.01
CA HIS A 122 -3.86 -0.60 -16.08
C HIS A 122 -3.54 0.70 -16.83
N ILE A 123 -4.00 1.83 -16.29
CA ILE A 123 -3.56 3.18 -16.68
C ILE A 123 -2.56 3.69 -15.61
N PRO A 124 -1.24 3.66 -15.85
CA PRO A 124 -0.28 4.17 -14.88
C PRO A 124 0.01 5.66 -15.08
N LEU A 125 -0.20 6.47 -14.04
CA LEU A 125 0.46 7.77 -13.91
C LEU A 125 1.89 7.56 -13.39
N ARG A 126 2.87 7.70 -14.30
CA ARG A 126 4.30 7.57 -13.98
C ARG A 126 4.89 8.89 -13.49
N ARG A 127 5.51 8.90 -12.30
CA ARG A 127 6.57 9.86 -11.95
C ARG A 127 7.89 9.13 -11.71
N ARG A 128 8.95 9.51 -12.44
CA ARG A 128 10.32 8.97 -12.26
C ARG A 128 10.98 9.64 -11.05
N GLY A 129 11.32 8.87 -10.02
CA GLY A 129 12.05 9.32 -8.83
C GLY A 129 11.50 8.67 -7.56
N ARG A 130 12.26 8.72 -6.44
CA ARG A 130 11.71 8.34 -5.13
C ARG A 130 10.62 9.35 -4.77
N PRO A 131 9.38 8.92 -4.47
CA PRO A 131 8.32 9.87 -4.17
C PRO A 131 8.71 10.75 -2.96
N PRO A 132 8.49 12.08 -3.01
CA PRO A 132 8.77 12.99 -1.90
C PRO A 132 7.77 12.84 -0.72
N TRP A 133 7.64 11.64 -0.13
CA TRP A 133 6.71 11.33 0.99
C TRP A 133 6.70 12.37 2.12
N ILE A 134 7.87 12.88 2.49
CA ILE A 134 7.99 13.88 3.56
C ILE A 134 7.34 15.21 3.18
N ARG A 135 7.37 15.61 1.90
CA ARG A 135 6.72 16.85 1.42
C ARG A 135 5.21 16.75 1.63
N TRP A 136 4.60 15.70 1.09
CA TRP A 136 3.16 15.43 1.22
C TRP A 136 2.74 15.26 2.68
N ALA A 137 3.52 14.59 3.51
CA ALA A 137 3.19 14.46 4.93
C ALA A 137 3.24 15.80 5.68
N ILE A 138 4.17 16.70 5.34
CA ILE A 138 4.21 18.06 5.91
C ILE A 138 2.99 18.86 5.46
N GLU A 139 2.64 18.82 4.18
CA GLU A 139 1.44 19.49 3.64
C GLU A 139 0.18 19.03 4.39
N ARG A 140 0.02 17.70 4.59
CA ARG A 140 -1.11 17.13 5.34
C ARG A 140 -1.15 17.58 6.79
N LEU A 141 -0.01 17.55 7.50
CA LEU A 141 0.05 18.03 8.89
C LEU A 141 -0.29 19.51 9.01
N LEU A 142 0.22 20.35 8.10
CA LEU A 142 -0.04 21.78 8.12
C LEU A 142 -1.48 22.11 7.73
N LEU A 143 -2.07 21.39 6.77
CA LEU A 143 -3.48 21.53 6.43
C LEU A 143 -4.40 21.12 7.59
N LEU A 144 -4.06 20.08 8.35
CA LEU A 144 -4.90 19.61 9.46
C LEU A 144 -4.66 20.35 10.78
N SER A 145 -3.63 21.19 10.85
CA SER A 145 -3.29 21.94 12.06
C SER A 145 -3.99 23.30 12.11
N PRO A 146 -4.71 23.62 13.20
CA PRO A 146 -5.31 24.95 13.38
C PRO A 146 -4.29 26.01 13.81
N GLN A 147 -3.10 25.60 14.26
CA GLN A 147 -2.03 26.48 14.73
C GLN A 147 -0.76 26.28 13.92
N PRO A 148 0.09 27.32 13.81
CA PRO A 148 1.41 27.19 13.18
C PRO A 148 2.24 26.10 13.85
N LEU A 149 2.91 25.27 13.04
CA LEU A 149 3.76 24.18 13.55
C LEU A 149 5.25 24.52 13.42
N PRO A 150 6.03 24.48 14.53
CA PRO A 150 7.47 24.61 14.45
C PRO A 150 8.10 23.47 13.65
N GLN A 151 9.17 23.77 12.92
CA GLN A 151 9.92 22.79 12.13
C GLN A 151 10.41 21.58 12.96
N ARG A 152 10.79 21.81 14.22
CA ARG A 152 11.18 20.73 15.16
C ARG A 152 10.02 19.78 15.49
N ILE A 153 8.79 20.29 15.55
CA ILE A 153 7.59 19.51 15.82
C ILE A 153 7.23 18.68 14.60
N LEU A 154 7.23 19.28 13.41
CA LEU A 154 7.06 18.55 12.14
C LEU A 154 8.09 17.43 11.98
N ALA A 155 9.36 17.71 12.29
CA ALA A 155 10.43 16.71 12.23
C ALA A 155 10.21 15.56 13.22
N SER A 156 9.79 15.90 14.44
CA SER A 156 9.46 14.92 15.48
C SER A 156 8.29 14.04 15.07
N HIS A 157 7.16 14.60 14.64
CA HIS A 157 5.99 13.84 14.23
C HIS A 157 6.29 12.89 13.07
N LEU A 158 7.09 13.34 12.11
CA LEU A 158 7.39 12.57 10.90
C LEU A 158 8.62 11.66 11.06
N HIS A 159 9.21 11.54 12.24
CA HIS A 159 10.46 10.80 12.49
C HIS A 159 11.53 11.10 11.41
N THR A 160 11.75 12.39 11.17
CA THR A 160 12.68 12.89 10.16
C THR A 160 13.56 13.99 10.75
N THR A 161 14.49 14.52 9.96
CA THR A 161 15.37 15.60 10.42
C THR A 161 14.75 16.97 10.16
N PRO A 162 15.04 17.98 11.01
CA PRO A 162 14.67 19.36 10.70
C PRO A 162 15.17 19.78 9.32
N GLN A 163 16.36 19.36 8.88
CA GLN A 163 16.90 19.70 7.57
C GLN A 163 16.04 19.17 6.41
N ALA A 164 15.45 17.96 6.54
CA ALA A 164 14.52 17.42 5.56
C ALA A 164 13.23 18.26 5.48
N VAL A 165 12.72 18.70 6.63
CA VAL A 165 11.57 19.61 6.70
C VAL A 165 11.88 20.96 6.05
N SER A 166 13.02 21.57 6.39
CA SER A 166 13.46 22.83 5.77
C SER A 166 13.59 22.70 4.25
N LYS A 167 14.16 21.59 3.76
CA LYS A 167 14.28 21.32 2.34
C LYS A 167 12.91 21.19 1.65
N ALA A 168 11.94 20.57 2.30
CA ALA A 168 10.58 20.42 1.77
C ALA A 168 9.81 21.75 1.75
N LEU A 169 10.03 22.62 2.74
CA LEU A 169 9.36 23.92 2.87
C LEU A 169 10.02 25.04 2.06
N LYS A 170 11.29 24.89 1.67
CA LYS A 170 12.05 25.92 0.97
C LYS A 170 11.40 26.25 -0.38
N GLY A 171 10.87 27.47 -0.50
CA GLY A 171 10.22 27.96 -1.72
C GLY A 171 8.83 27.33 -1.96
N HIS A 172 8.22 26.76 -0.92
CA HIS A 172 6.89 26.19 -1.02
C HIS A 172 5.83 27.30 -1.18
N GLU A 173 5.00 27.19 -2.20
CA GLU A 173 4.11 28.27 -2.65
C GLU A 173 3.00 28.63 -1.65
N TYR A 174 2.41 27.64 -0.98
CA TYR A 174 1.23 27.85 -0.12
C TYR A 174 1.52 27.88 1.38
N VAL A 175 2.80 27.78 1.76
CA VAL A 175 3.23 27.64 3.16
C VAL A 175 4.20 28.77 3.48
N GLU A 176 3.96 29.46 4.59
CA GLU A 176 4.75 30.62 4.99
C GLU A 176 5.20 30.53 6.45
N PRO A 177 6.35 31.13 6.79
CA PRO A 177 6.79 31.24 8.17
C PRO A 177 6.00 32.36 8.87
N VAL A 178 5.53 32.07 10.07
CA VAL A 178 4.85 33.01 10.96
C VAL A 178 5.40 32.88 12.39
N GLU A 179 4.95 33.73 13.30
CA GLU A 179 5.26 33.54 14.72
C GLU A 179 4.73 32.17 15.18
N GLY A 180 5.59 31.39 15.86
CA GLY A 180 5.25 30.05 16.33
C GLY A 180 5.50 28.91 15.34
N GLY A 181 5.80 29.18 14.05
CA GLY A 181 6.19 28.11 13.12
C GLY A 181 5.78 28.35 11.67
N TRP A 182 5.32 27.30 11.01
CA TRP A 182 4.85 27.34 9.62
C TRP A 182 3.34 27.14 9.57
N THR A 183 2.67 27.84 8.66
CA THR A 183 1.22 27.73 8.43
C THR A 183 0.89 27.74 6.94
N VAL A 184 -0.32 27.30 6.60
CA VAL A 184 -0.87 27.35 5.23
C VAL A 184 -1.72 28.61 5.07
N HIS A 185 -1.36 29.50 4.15
CA HIS A 185 -2.12 30.74 3.91
C HIS A 185 -3.20 30.59 2.82
N ARG A 186 -3.12 29.56 1.98
CA ARG A 186 -4.09 29.23 0.91
C ARG A 186 -4.49 27.75 1.00
N ARG A 187 -5.29 27.42 2.02
CA ARG A 187 -5.65 26.03 2.39
C ARG A 187 -6.32 25.27 1.25
N GLN A 188 -7.32 25.88 0.59
CA GLN A 188 -8.02 25.28 -0.54
C GLN A 188 -7.07 24.94 -1.70
N GLU A 189 -6.27 25.91 -2.14
CA GLU A 189 -5.35 25.73 -3.28
C GLU A 189 -4.31 24.65 -2.98
N LEU A 190 -3.78 24.59 -1.75
CA LEU A 190 -2.86 23.54 -1.35
C LEU A 190 -3.53 22.16 -1.35
N LEU A 191 -4.75 22.04 -0.81
CA LEU A 191 -5.47 20.77 -0.78
C LEU A 191 -5.79 20.26 -2.19
N THR A 192 -6.30 21.12 -3.06
CA THR A 192 -6.56 20.76 -4.46
C THR A 192 -5.28 20.29 -5.16
N ARG A 193 -4.18 21.05 -5.04
CA ARG A 193 -2.90 20.64 -5.63
C ARG A 193 -2.36 19.35 -5.03
N PHE A 194 -2.52 19.15 -3.72
CA PHE A 194 -2.14 17.91 -3.06
C PHE A 194 -2.84 16.71 -3.73
N LEU A 195 -4.16 16.79 -3.89
CA LEU A 195 -4.98 15.71 -4.46
C LEU A 195 -4.62 15.45 -5.94
N ASP A 196 -4.29 16.49 -6.70
CA ASP A 196 -3.83 16.37 -8.09
C ASP A 196 -2.43 15.73 -8.22
N GLU A 197 -1.54 15.97 -7.25
CA GLU A 197 -0.14 15.54 -7.33
C GLU A 197 0.19 14.24 -6.58
N TYR A 198 -0.54 13.94 -5.50
CA TYR A 198 -0.30 12.78 -4.66
C TYR A 198 -0.80 11.51 -5.39
N PRO A 199 0.06 10.55 -5.72
CA PRO A 199 -0.33 9.38 -6.51
C PRO A 199 -1.04 8.29 -5.68
N GLY A 200 -1.46 8.62 -4.46
CA GLY A 200 -1.83 7.64 -3.44
C GLY A 200 -0.63 7.02 -2.72
N PRO A 201 -0.90 6.21 -1.69
CA PRO A 201 0.14 5.60 -0.86
C PRO A 201 0.88 4.44 -1.54
N GLY A 202 0.40 3.99 -2.71
CA GLY A 202 0.97 2.89 -3.48
C GLY A 202 1.01 1.57 -2.70
N GLY A 203 1.95 0.70 -3.07
CA GLY A 203 2.17 -0.56 -2.37
C GLY A 203 1.34 -1.75 -2.85
N ALA A 204 1.49 -2.87 -2.14
CA ALA A 204 0.89 -4.14 -2.53
C ALA A 204 -0.53 -4.24 -1.98
N CYS A 205 -1.50 -4.42 -2.86
CA CYS A 205 -2.92 -4.54 -2.52
C CYS A 205 -3.39 -5.98 -2.68
N THR A 206 -4.36 -6.37 -1.85
CA THR A 206 -5.04 -7.65 -1.94
C THR A 206 -6.55 -7.46 -1.88
N TYR A 207 -7.26 -8.21 -2.70
CA TYR A 207 -8.70 -8.10 -2.91
C TYR A 207 -9.42 -9.28 -2.27
N TRP A 208 -10.53 -8.98 -1.60
CA TRP A 208 -11.30 -9.92 -0.81
C TRP A 208 -12.80 -9.65 -0.93
N TYR A 209 -13.57 -10.72 -0.84
CA TYR A 209 -15.02 -10.69 -0.82
C TYR A 209 -15.50 -11.16 0.56
N GLY A 210 -16.38 -10.37 1.17
CA GLY A 210 -17.10 -10.71 2.40
C GLY A 210 -18.61 -10.55 2.19
N LEU A 211 -19.41 -11.31 2.93
CA LEU A 211 -20.87 -11.27 2.83
C LEU A 211 -21.51 -10.17 3.69
N ASP A 212 -20.85 -9.77 4.77
CA ASP A 212 -21.36 -8.75 5.68
C ASP A 212 -21.29 -7.34 5.06
N ALA A 213 -22.00 -6.39 5.66
CA ALA A 213 -21.85 -4.99 5.29
C ALA A 213 -20.39 -4.52 5.51
N PRO A 214 -19.88 -3.52 4.76
CA PRO A 214 -18.49 -3.08 4.86
C PRO A 214 -18.00 -2.74 6.28
N THR A 215 -18.88 -2.21 7.13
CA THR A 215 -18.57 -1.93 8.54
C THR A 215 -18.36 -3.21 9.37
N GLY A 216 -19.13 -4.26 9.11
CA GLY A 216 -18.93 -5.59 9.68
C GLY A 216 -17.62 -6.21 9.20
N GLN A 217 -17.37 -6.17 7.89
CA GLN A 217 -16.12 -6.66 7.28
C GLN A 217 -14.88 -6.01 7.93
N ILE A 218 -14.89 -4.68 8.12
CA ILE A 218 -13.77 -4.01 8.81
C ILE A 218 -13.60 -4.46 10.26
N THR A 219 -14.69 -4.72 10.97
CA THR A 219 -14.62 -5.18 12.36
C THR A 219 -13.89 -6.51 12.45
N ASP A 220 -14.24 -7.47 11.58
CA ASP A 220 -13.63 -8.80 11.55
C ASP A 220 -12.19 -8.76 11.06
N ALA A 221 -11.92 -7.99 9.99
CA ALA A 221 -10.57 -7.79 9.47
C ALA A 221 -9.65 -7.16 10.54
N ARG A 222 -10.12 -6.17 11.29
CA ARG A 222 -9.36 -5.55 12.39
C ARG A 222 -9.16 -6.48 13.57
N GLN A 223 -10.12 -7.36 13.86
CA GLN A 223 -9.94 -8.36 14.90
C GLN A 223 -8.80 -9.32 14.52
N LEU A 224 -8.79 -9.82 13.29
CA LEU A 224 -7.69 -10.65 12.80
C LEU A 224 -6.34 -9.93 12.83
N CYS A 225 -6.28 -8.66 12.40
CA CYS A 225 -5.06 -7.87 12.49
C CYS A 225 -4.55 -7.78 13.94
N ARG A 226 -5.43 -7.60 14.93
CA ARG A 226 -5.06 -7.57 16.35
C ARG A 226 -4.58 -8.93 16.85
N ASP A 227 -5.26 -10.02 16.48
CA ASP A 227 -4.89 -11.38 16.88
C ASP A 227 -3.51 -11.77 16.34
N MET A 228 -3.13 -11.22 15.18
CA MET A 228 -1.84 -11.42 14.52
C MET A 228 -0.78 -10.36 14.86
N ASP A 229 -1.07 -9.43 15.78
CA ASP A 229 -0.20 -8.30 16.15
C ASP A 229 0.26 -7.43 14.96
N VAL A 230 -0.61 -7.27 13.95
CA VAL A 230 -0.36 -6.44 12.77
C VAL A 230 -1.09 -5.11 12.91
N CYS A 231 -0.33 -4.02 12.99
CA CYS A 231 -0.87 -2.66 12.96
C CYS A 231 -1.59 -2.38 11.63
N CYS A 232 -2.82 -1.88 11.72
CA CYS A 232 -3.62 -1.45 10.58
C CYS A 232 -4.28 -0.07 10.82
N LEU A 233 -4.63 0.60 9.73
CA LEU A 233 -5.43 1.84 9.69
C LEU A 233 -6.62 1.61 8.77
N GLN A 234 -7.80 2.02 9.22
CA GLN A 234 -8.99 2.09 8.37
C GLN A 234 -8.88 3.28 7.41
N THR A 235 -9.34 3.08 6.17
CA THR A 235 -9.29 4.10 5.12
C THR A 235 -10.53 4.07 4.23
N GLY A 236 -10.58 4.94 3.22
CA GLY A 236 -11.67 5.07 2.27
C GLY A 236 -12.98 5.44 2.96
N ASP A 237 -14.08 4.84 2.52
CA ASP A 237 -15.43 5.13 3.02
C ASP A 237 -15.56 5.03 4.52
N ILE A 238 -14.92 4.03 5.13
CA ILE A 238 -15.02 3.78 6.57
C ILE A 238 -14.37 4.93 7.36
N ALA A 239 -13.24 5.45 6.88
CA ALA A 239 -12.61 6.62 7.49
C ALA A 239 -13.38 7.91 7.17
N ALA A 240 -13.88 8.06 5.95
CA ALA A 240 -14.67 9.23 5.58
C ALA A 240 -15.98 9.33 6.36
N ASP A 241 -16.70 8.22 6.52
CA ASP A 241 -17.92 8.13 7.35
C ASP A 241 -17.63 8.48 8.82
N HIS A 242 -16.47 8.07 9.35
CA HIS A 242 -16.04 8.49 10.68
C HIS A 242 -15.83 10.02 10.77
N TYR A 243 -15.18 10.63 9.78
CA TYR A 243 -14.80 12.04 9.81
C TYR A 243 -15.92 13.02 9.47
N ALA A 244 -16.70 12.71 8.45
CA ALA A 244 -17.79 13.53 7.91
C ALA A 244 -18.87 12.60 7.32
N PRO A 245 -19.73 12.01 8.17
CA PRO A 245 -20.75 11.06 7.73
C PRO A 245 -21.67 11.69 6.68
N TRP A 246 -21.75 11.06 5.50
CA TRP A 246 -22.57 11.57 4.39
C TRP A 246 -23.19 10.45 3.56
N ARG A 247 -22.39 9.45 3.14
CA ARG A 247 -22.88 8.23 2.49
C ARG A 247 -22.60 7.00 3.33
N MET A 248 -23.41 5.96 3.10
CA MET A 248 -23.11 4.63 3.62
C MET A 248 -21.87 4.06 2.93
N PRO A 249 -20.93 3.45 3.68
CA PRO A 249 -19.78 2.79 3.08
C PRO A 249 -20.17 1.71 2.07
N VAL A 250 -19.53 1.73 0.90
CA VAL A 250 -19.75 0.76 -0.19
C VAL A 250 -18.69 -0.33 -0.15
N THR A 251 -17.46 0.03 0.20
CA THR A 251 -16.34 -0.92 0.35
C THR A 251 -15.61 -0.72 1.67
N ALA A 252 -14.95 -1.79 2.10
CA ALA A 252 -14.07 -1.81 3.26
C ALA A 252 -12.60 -1.72 2.80
N ALA A 253 -11.78 -0.94 3.50
CA ALA A 253 -10.36 -0.82 3.16
C ALA A 253 -9.47 -0.67 4.41
N LEU A 254 -8.34 -1.40 4.43
CA LEU A 254 -7.29 -1.28 5.42
C LEU A 254 -5.93 -0.98 4.77
N TYR A 255 -5.17 -0.06 5.39
CA TYR A 255 -3.72 -0.05 5.28
C TYR A 255 -3.09 -0.85 6.41
N MET A 256 -2.18 -1.76 6.09
CA MET A 256 -1.54 -2.67 7.04
C MET A 256 -0.02 -2.63 6.91
N ARG A 257 0.70 -2.97 7.97
CA ARG A 257 2.18 -3.00 7.90
C ARG A 257 2.73 -4.23 7.16
N GLU A 258 1.96 -5.31 7.16
CA GLU A 258 2.38 -6.64 6.72
C GLU A 258 1.19 -7.33 6.07
N LEU A 259 1.41 -8.18 5.05
CA LEU A 259 0.34 -8.92 4.38
C LEU A 259 -0.18 -10.04 5.28
N LEU A 260 -1.50 -10.23 5.25
CA LEU A 260 -2.22 -11.28 5.97
C LEU A 260 -3.18 -12.01 5.02
N ASP A 261 -3.45 -13.26 5.36
CA ASP A 261 -4.54 -14.05 4.80
C ASP A 261 -5.81 -13.79 5.61
N PHE A 262 -6.87 -13.28 4.98
CA PHE A 262 -8.14 -12.93 5.63
C PHE A 262 -9.17 -14.06 5.58
N VAL A 263 -8.86 -15.23 5.03
CA VAL A 263 -9.73 -16.42 5.11
C VAL A 263 -10.18 -16.76 6.54
N PRO A 264 -9.30 -16.70 7.57
CA PRO A 264 -9.71 -16.94 8.96
C PRO A 264 -10.75 -15.94 9.49
N ALA A 265 -10.84 -14.75 8.90
CA ALA A 265 -11.85 -13.73 9.22
C ALA A 265 -13.13 -13.84 8.36
N GLY A 266 -13.32 -14.96 7.66
CA GLY A 266 -14.54 -15.22 6.88
C GLY A 266 -14.52 -14.66 5.45
N PHE A 267 -13.40 -14.11 5.01
CA PHE A 267 -13.27 -13.59 3.64
C PHE A 267 -12.94 -14.69 2.64
N SER A 268 -13.37 -14.48 1.40
CA SER A 268 -12.93 -15.24 0.24
C SER A 268 -12.06 -14.38 -0.66
N VAL A 269 -11.13 -14.99 -1.40
CA VAL A 269 -10.31 -14.26 -2.38
C VAL A 269 -11.23 -13.70 -3.47
N ALA A 270 -10.95 -12.47 -3.91
CA ALA A 270 -11.74 -11.80 -4.94
C ALA A 270 -10.85 -11.23 -6.05
N SER A 271 -11.48 -11.01 -7.20
CA SER A 271 -10.96 -10.20 -8.29
C SER A 271 -11.07 -8.69 -7.95
N ARG A 272 -10.51 -7.83 -8.80
CA ARG A 272 -10.65 -6.37 -8.65
C ARG A 272 -12.06 -5.90 -8.98
N GLU A 273 -12.81 -6.68 -9.74
CA GLU A 273 -14.13 -6.34 -10.22
C GLU A 273 -15.24 -6.70 -9.21
N GLU A 274 -14.94 -7.59 -8.27
CA GLU A 274 -15.93 -8.18 -7.37
C GLU A 274 -15.63 -7.95 -5.88
N TYR A 275 -14.51 -7.30 -5.54
CA TYR A 275 -14.14 -7.13 -4.14
C TYR A 275 -15.14 -6.27 -3.36
N THR A 276 -15.25 -6.59 -2.07
CA THR A 276 -15.92 -5.73 -1.08
C THR A 276 -14.94 -5.22 -0.03
N PHE A 277 -13.75 -5.85 0.06
CA PHE A 277 -12.71 -5.51 1.01
C PHE A 277 -11.33 -5.46 0.33
N THR A 278 -10.54 -4.43 0.65
CA THR A 278 -9.13 -4.32 0.26
C THR A 278 -8.21 -4.23 1.47
N ALA A 279 -7.07 -4.90 1.37
CA ALA A 279 -6.01 -4.79 2.35
C ALA A 279 -4.69 -4.48 1.64
N THR A 280 -4.11 -3.33 1.97
CA THR A 280 -2.95 -2.77 1.27
C THR A 280 -1.79 -2.56 2.23
N VAL A 281 -0.60 -3.02 1.85
CA VAL A 281 0.66 -2.63 2.51
C VAL A 281 1.26 -1.46 1.72
N PRO A 282 1.13 -0.22 2.22
CA PRO A 282 1.48 0.98 1.46
C PRO A 282 3.00 1.19 1.35
N GLU A 283 3.42 1.88 0.30
CA GLU A 283 4.81 2.36 0.16
C GLU A 283 5.06 3.67 0.91
N ASP A 284 4.03 4.48 1.12
CA ASP A 284 4.11 5.70 1.90
C ASP A 284 4.27 5.38 3.40
N PRO A 285 5.46 5.61 3.99
CA PRO A 285 5.71 5.28 5.39
C PRO A 285 5.10 6.32 6.35
N THR A 286 4.52 7.40 5.84
CA THR A 286 4.07 8.54 6.63
C THR A 286 2.63 8.41 7.12
N LEU A 287 1.84 7.47 6.59
CA LEU A 287 0.42 7.30 6.95
C LEU A 287 0.19 7.14 8.45
N TRP A 288 0.87 6.19 9.10
CA TRP A 288 0.78 6.01 10.56
C TRP A 288 1.29 7.21 11.34
N ARG A 289 2.29 7.93 10.81
CA ARG A 289 2.91 9.05 11.51
C ARG A 289 1.97 10.26 11.54
N THR A 290 1.30 10.53 10.43
CA THR A 290 0.32 11.61 10.35
C THR A 290 -0.96 11.27 11.07
N ALA A 291 -1.43 10.02 10.98
CA ALA A 291 -2.59 9.56 11.74
C ALA A 291 -2.38 9.68 13.26
N ALA A 292 -1.20 9.29 13.75
CA ALA A 292 -0.87 9.39 15.18
C ALA A 292 -0.82 10.82 15.74
N VAL A 293 -0.75 11.85 14.90
CA VAL A 293 -0.81 13.25 15.36
C VAL A 293 -2.24 13.68 15.69
N LEU A 294 -3.24 12.98 15.16
CA LEU A 294 -4.65 13.35 15.31
C LEU A 294 -5.30 12.75 16.56
N THR A 295 -4.63 11.83 17.23
CA THR A 295 -5.15 11.12 18.41
C THR A 295 -4.07 10.98 19.47
N ASP A 296 -4.46 11.00 20.74
CA ASP A 296 -3.58 10.72 21.88
C ASP A 296 -3.36 9.21 22.10
N SER A 297 -4.05 8.38 21.32
CA SER A 297 -4.02 6.92 21.40
C SER A 297 -3.48 6.29 20.11
N THR A 298 -3.48 4.95 20.02
CA THR A 298 -3.09 4.27 18.79
C THR A 298 -4.07 4.67 17.66
N PRO A 299 -3.57 5.16 16.51
CA PRO A 299 -4.45 5.59 15.42
C PRO A 299 -5.22 4.40 14.84
N GLU A 300 -6.53 4.56 14.71
CA GLU A 300 -7.43 3.57 14.11
C GLU A 300 -7.75 3.86 12.63
N PHE A 301 -7.62 5.13 12.23
CA PHE A 301 -7.94 5.63 10.90
C PHE A 301 -6.72 6.34 10.31
N VAL A 302 -6.63 6.38 8.99
CA VAL A 302 -5.75 7.33 8.31
C VAL A 302 -6.18 8.76 8.61
N ASP A 303 -5.32 9.75 8.40
CA ASP A 303 -5.75 11.15 8.49
C ASP A 303 -6.78 11.53 7.42
N PRO A 304 -7.63 12.55 7.67
CA PRO A 304 -8.74 12.91 6.79
C PRO A 304 -8.37 13.19 5.34
N ILE A 305 -7.15 13.69 5.06
CA ILE A 305 -6.72 13.98 3.68
C ILE A 305 -6.44 12.69 2.90
N ILE A 306 -5.93 11.65 3.56
CA ILE A 306 -5.77 10.33 2.93
C ILE A 306 -7.12 9.66 2.76
N ALA A 307 -8.01 9.76 3.75
CA ALA A 307 -9.39 9.27 3.61
C ALA A 307 -10.10 9.94 2.41
N LEU A 308 -9.95 11.26 2.25
CA LEU A 308 -10.47 12.01 1.11
C LEU A 308 -9.90 11.52 -0.21
N HIS A 309 -8.58 11.39 -0.31
CA HIS A 309 -7.93 10.84 -1.50
C HIS A 309 -8.50 9.46 -1.86
N ASP A 310 -8.69 8.59 -0.87
CA ASP A 310 -9.13 7.22 -1.11
C ASP A 310 -10.61 7.15 -1.51
N VAL A 311 -11.47 8.03 -0.97
CA VAL A 311 -12.87 8.14 -1.42
C VAL A 311 -12.94 8.66 -2.87
N MET A 312 -12.13 9.66 -3.23
CA MET A 312 -12.09 10.19 -4.60
C MET A 312 -11.69 9.13 -5.64
N HIS A 313 -10.96 8.11 -5.23
CA HIS A 313 -10.51 7.00 -6.08
C HIS A 313 -11.24 5.69 -5.78
N GLY A 314 -12.30 5.73 -4.95
CA GLY A 314 -13.09 4.59 -4.53
C GLY A 314 -14.29 4.32 -5.44
N GLU A 315 -15.04 3.27 -5.09
CA GLU A 315 -16.22 2.84 -5.85
C GLU A 315 -17.50 3.59 -5.44
N GLY A 316 -18.46 3.64 -6.36
CA GLY A 316 -19.81 4.20 -6.14
C GLY A 316 -20.06 5.52 -6.85
N THR A 317 -21.28 5.70 -7.33
CA THR A 317 -21.68 6.86 -8.15
C THR A 317 -21.71 8.17 -7.37
N ASP A 318 -21.79 8.09 -6.04
CA ASP A 318 -21.87 9.20 -5.09
C ASP A 318 -20.53 9.46 -4.37
N ALA A 319 -19.44 8.81 -4.80
CA ALA A 319 -18.12 8.97 -4.19
C ALA A 319 -17.58 10.40 -4.33
N LEU A 320 -17.86 11.08 -5.44
CA LEU A 320 -17.47 12.48 -5.64
C LEU A 320 -18.17 13.42 -4.67
N ASP A 321 -19.50 13.28 -4.50
CA ASP A 321 -20.28 14.08 -3.57
C ASP A 321 -19.82 13.85 -2.11
N ALA A 322 -19.51 12.60 -1.74
CA ALA A 322 -18.95 12.26 -0.45
C ALA A 322 -17.55 12.88 -0.24
N ALA A 323 -16.71 12.89 -1.28
CA ALA A 323 -15.40 13.52 -1.25
C ALA A 323 -15.52 15.03 -1.08
N GLU A 324 -16.44 15.70 -1.79
CA GLU A 324 -16.72 17.13 -1.63
C GLU A 324 -17.14 17.46 -0.19
N HIS A 325 -18.03 16.64 0.40
CA HIS A 325 -18.45 16.84 1.78
C HIS A 325 -17.31 16.72 2.79
N LEU A 326 -16.45 15.70 2.65
CA LEU A 326 -15.27 15.53 3.50
C LEU A 326 -14.24 16.65 3.27
N GLN A 327 -14.05 17.09 2.03
CA GLN A 327 -13.17 18.21 1.70
C GLN A 327 -13.61 19.48 2.40
N ASP A 328 -14.89 19.82 2.36
CA ASP A 328 -15.45 20.96 3.07
C ASP A 328 -15.24 20.85 4.58
N ALA A 329 -15.47 19.67 5.17
CA ALA A 329 -15.22 19.44 6.59
C ALA A 329 -13.73 19.67 6.97
N ILE A 330 -12.78 19.24 6.14
CA ILE A 330 -11.34 19.45 6.35
C ILE A 330 -10.99 20.94 6.32
N LEU A 331 -11.51 21.67 5.33
CA LEU A 331 -11.16 23.08 5.13
C LEU A 331 -11.68 23.97 6.25
N HIS A 332 -12.89 23.67 6.74
CA HIS A 332 -13.53 24.40 7.83
C HIS A 332 -13.13 23.89 9.23
N GLY A 333 -12.27 22.86 9.31
CA GLY A 333 -11.84 22.27 10.59
C GLY A 333 -12.97 21.58 11.36
N ALA A 334 -13.99 21.10 10.65
CA ALA A 334 -15.20 20.47 11.18
C ALA A 334 -15.15 18.94 11.18
N VAL A 335 -14.02 18.33 10.82
CA VAL A 335 -13.84 16.87 10.90
C VAL A 335 -13.97 16.38 12.35
N ARG A 336 -14.70 15.27 12.52
CA ARG A 336 -14.76 14.56 13.80
C ARG A 336 -13.37 14.03 14.17
N ARG A 337 -13.05 13.93 15.46
CA ARG A 337 -11.81 13.30 15.96
C ARG A 337 -12.12 12.06 16.77
#